data_AF-T1EUB3-F1
#
_entry.id   AF-T1EUB3-F1
#
_cell.length_a   1.000
_cell.length_b   1.000
_cell.length_c   1.000
_cell.angle_alpha   90.00
_cell.angle_beta   90.00
_cell.angle_gamma   90.00
#
_symmetry.space_group_name_H-M   'P 1'
#
loop_
_entity.id
_entity.type
_entity.pdbx_description
1 polymer ?
#
loop_
_entity_poly.entity_id
_entity_poly.type
_entity_poly.pdbx_seq_one_letter_code
_entity_poly.pdbx_strand_id
1 'polypeptide(L)'
;MSGVVKCLQVFVSLLCIIQLALGIAFLVLGGISFGKSGGNTETRSSAIFLLVVGSIIVLVALFGLFGAISKNRCLLIIATDQVSKKFNESMFNYKTDSASTLYINAMQNGFECCGYNDFNDWRKVPSFAPTELPTSCCKNSTGTTKYCDVNLNKDLVYQKLITLILASVLTDKIRGEQ
;
A
#
# COMPACT_ATOMS: atom_id res chain seq x y z
N MET A 1 -14.25 -5.78 -9.08
CA MET A 1 -12.82 -5.98 -9.43
C MET A 1 -12.02 -6.58 -8.25
N SER A 2 -12.48 -7.70 -7.65
CA SER A 2 -12.02 -8.12 -6.30
C SER A 2 -11.17 -9.41 -6.28
N GLY A 3 -11.33 -10.35 -7.22
CA GLY A 3 -10.64 -11.65 -7.18
C GLY A 3 -9.28 -11.68 -7.87
N VAL A 4 -9.20 -11.18 -9.11
CA VAL A 4 -7.99 -11.26 -9.95
C VAL A 4 -6.81 -10.49 -9.35
N VAL A 5 -7.06 -9.30 -8.80
CA VAL A 5 -6.01 -8.48 -8.18
C VAL A 5 -5.46 -9.10 -6.89
N LYS A 6 -6.30 -9.81 -6.12
CA LYS A 6 -5.87 -10.54 -4.92
C LYS A 6 -5.04 -11.77 -5.28
N CYS A 7 -5.45 -12.49 -6.33
CA CYS A 7 -4.69 -13.63 -6.85
C CYS A 7 -3.31 -13.19 -7.37
N LEU A 8 -3.27 -12.09 -8.12
CA LEU A 8 -2.04 -11.50 -8.63
C LEU A 8 -1.12 -11.02 -7.49
N GLN A 9 -1.66 -10.35 -6.46
CA GLN A 9 -0.90 -9.90 -5.30
C GLN A 9 -0.30 -11.08 -4.51
N VAL A 10 -1.09 -12.15 -4.29
CA VAL A 10 -0.59 -13.36 -3.61
C VAL A 10 0.52 -14.01 -4.42
N PHE A 11 0.34 -14.14 -5.74
CA PHE A 11 1.34 -14.72 -6.63
C PHE A 11 2.65 -13.91 -6.63
N VAL A 12 2.57 -12.57 -6.74
CA VAL A 12 3.74 -11.68 -6.68
C VAL A 12 4.42 -11.75 -5.31
N SER A 13 3.65 -11.79 -4.22
CA SER A 13 4.21 -11.94 -2.87
C SER A 13 4.97 -13.26 -2.70
N LEU A 14 4.48 -14.36 -3.27
CA LEU A 14 5.16 -15.65 -3.23
C LEU A 14 6.48 -15.62 -4.03
N LEU A 15 6.46 -15.03 -5.22
CA LEU A 15 7.67 -14.86 -6.03
C LEU A 15 8.72 -14.00 -5.33
N CYS A 16 8.33 -12.92 -4.66
CA CYS A 16 9.27 -12.08 -3.89
C CYS A 16 9.89 -12.82 -2.70
N ILE A 17 9.15 -13.70 -2.00
CA ILE A 17 9.69 -14.52 -0.91
C ILE A 17 10.73 -15.52 -1.45
N ILE A 18 10.44 -16.16 -2.58
CA ILE A 18 11.39 -17.07 -3.26
C ILE A 18 12.65 -16.30 -3.69
N GLN A 19 12.48 -15.13 -4.30
CA GLN A 19 13.60 -14.27 -4.71
C GLN A 19 14.45 -13.82 -3.52
N LEU A 20 13.84 -13.48 -2.39
CA LEU A 20 14.55 -13.10 -1.18
C LEU A 20 15.40 -14.26 -0.64
N ALA A 21 14.84 -15.47 -0.59
CA ALA A 21 15.56 -16.66 -0.15
C ALA A 21 16.76 -16.97 -1.07
N LEU A 22 16.57 -16.89 -2.39
CA LEU A 22 17.63 -17.08 -3.37
C LEU A 22 18.72 -16.00 -3.26
N GLY A 23 18.33 -14.73 -3.08
CA GLY A 23 19.26 -13.62 -2.88
C GLY A 23 20.12 -13.78 -1.62
N ILE A 24 19.51 -14.16 -0.49
CA ILE A 24 20.23 -14.45 0.76
C ILE A 24 21.19 -15.63 0.57
N ALA A 25 20.76 -16.69 -0.11
CA ALA A 25 21.64 -17.83 -0.41
C ALA A 25 22.87 -17.40 -1.22
N PHE A 26 22.71 -16.56 -2.24
CA PHE A 26 23.84 -16.03 -3.02
C PHE A 26 24.76 -15.13 -2.19
N LEU A 27 24.23 -14.31 -1.30
CA LEU A 27 25.03 -13.50 -0.38
C LEU A 27 25.84 -14.36 0.59
N VAL A 28 25.23 -15.41 1.15
CA VAL A 28 25.91 -16.34 2.07
C VAL A 28 27.00 -17.13 1.35
N LEU A 29 26.69 -17.69 0.17
CA LEU A 29 27.67 -18.44 -0.63
C LEU A 29 28.83 -17.54 -1.11
N GLY A 30 28.51 -16.32 -1.57
CA GLY A 30 29.51 -15.31 -1.94
C GLY A 30 30.39 -14.92 -0.75
N GLY A 31 29.81 -14.71 0.43
CA GLY A 31 30.52 -14.37 1.66
C GLY A 31 31.47 -15.48 2.15
N ILE A 32 31.00 -16.74 2.16
CA ILE A 32 31.84 -17.89 2.50
C ILE A 32 32.99 -18.05 1.50
N SER A 33 32.72 -17.90 0.21
CA SER A 33 33.72 -18.02 -0.85
C SER A 33 34.76 -16.89 -0.80
N PHE A 34 34.33 -15.68 -0.42
CA PHE A 34 35.22 -14.54 -0.20
C PHE A 34 36.10 -14.73 1.04
N GLY A 35 35.54 -15.22 2.16
CA GLY A 35 36.27 -15.43 3.41
C GLY A 35 37.25 -16.60 3.38
N LYS A 36 36.98 -17.65 2.58
CA LYS A 36 37.86 -18.82 2.43
C LYS A 36 38.94 -18.63 1.36
N SER A 37 38.84 -17.59 0.53
CA SER A 37 39.82 -17.26 -0.51
C SER A 37 41.11 -16.65 0.07
N GLY A 38 41.96 -17.51 0.64
CA GLY A 38 43.32 -17.17 1.05
C GLY A 38 44.35 -17.15 -0.09
N GLY A 39 44.03 -16.58 -1.27
CA GLY A 39 45.04 -16.30 -2.30
C GLY A 39 44.71 -16.54 -3.78
N ASN A 40 43.52 -17.05 -4.14
CA ASN A 40 43.19 -17.37 -5.54
C ASN A 40 42.39 -16.23 -6.18
N THR A 41 43.01 -15.46 -7.10
CA THR A 41 42.36 -14.32 -7.80
C THR A 41 41.12 -14.72 -8.59
N GLU A 42 41.10 -15.92 -9.17
CA GLU A 42 39.97 -16.46 -9.94
C GLU A 42 38.71 -16.68 -9.09
N THR A 43 38.86 -17.24 -7.88
CA THR A 43 37.72 -17.50 -6.97
C THR A 43 37.15 -16.22 -6.38
N ARG A 44 38.01 -15.19 -6.20
CA ARG A 44 37.61 -13.88 -5.68
C ARG A 44 36.71 -13.12 -6.65
N SER A 45 36.97 -13.18 -7.95
CA SER A 45 36.14 -12.54 -8.99
C SER A 45 34.71 -13.10 -8.97
N SER A 46 34.58 -14.43 -8.96
CA SER A 46 33.29 -15.12 -8.89
C SER A 46 32.52 -14.83 -7.60
N ALA A 47 33.20 -14.71 -6.46
CA ALA A 47 32.58 -14.37 -5.18
C ALA A 47 31.99 -12.94 -5.17
N ILE A 48 32.71 -11.96 -5.72
CA ILE A 48 32.23 -10.57 -5.84
C ILE A 48 30.98 -10.50 -6.72
N PHE A 49 30.97 -11.22 -7.84
CA PHE A 49 29.81 -11.27 -8.73
C PHE A 49 28.55 -11.80 -8.00
N LEU A 50 28.68 -12.88 -7.23
CA LEU A 50 27.59 -13.45 -6.44
C LEU A 50 27.05 -12.47 -5.38
N LEU A 51 27.95 -11.70 -4.76
CA LEU A 51 27.56 -10.67 -3.78
C LEU A 51 26.76 -9.53 -4.43
N VAL A 52 27.22 -9.05 -5.59
CA VAL A 52 26.53 -7.96 -6.32
C VAL A 52 25.16 -8.42 -6.79
N VAL A 53 25.08 -9.57 -7.47
CA VAL A 53 23.80 -10.11 -7.95
C VAL A 53 22.84 -10.42 -6.80
N GLY A 54 23.34 -11.04 -5.73
CA GLY A 54 22.55 -11.30 -4.52
C GLY A 54 22.00 -10.03 -3.90
N SER A 55 22.80 -8.95 -3.83
CA SER A 55 22.35 -7.67 -3.28
C SER A 55 21.22 -7.03 -4.10
N ILE A 56 21.30 -7.06 -5.43
CA ILE A 56 20.26 -6.51 -6.32
C ILE A 56 18.96 -7.31 -6.17
N ILE A 57 19.05 -8.64 -6.12
CA ILE A 57 17.88 -9.53 -5.93
C ILE A 57 17.18 -9.23 -4.60
N VAL A 58 17.95 -9.08 -3.51
CA VAL A 58 17.39 -8.72 -2.19
C VAL A 58 16.71 -7.36 -2.24
N LEU A 59 17.31 -6.34 -2.85
CA LEU A 59 16.69 -5.01 -2.97
C LEU A 59 15.36 -5.05 -3.72
N VAL A 60 15.30 -5.73 -4.86
CA VAL A 60 14.07 -5.88 -5.65
C VAL A 60 13.01 -6.64 -4.86
N ALA A 61 13.38 -7.71 -4.16
CA ALA A 61 12.47 -8.50 -3.34
C ALA A 61 11.90 -7.70 -2.15
N LEU A 62 12.73 -6.86 -1.51
CA LEU A 62 12.30 -5.97 -0.43
C LEU A 62 11.27 -4.96 -0.93
N PHE A 63 11.52 -4.29 -2.06
CA PHE A 63 10.54 -3.36 -2.63
C PHE A 63 9.21 -4.04 -3.00
N GLY A 64 9.26 -5.25 -3.56
CA GLY A 64 8.07 -6.05 -3.85
C GLY A 64 7.27 -6.42 -2.59
N LEU A 65 7.97 -6.79 -1.51
CA LEU A 65 7.35 -7.13 -0.24
C LEU A 65 6.78 -5.90 0.47
N PHE A 66 7.47 -4.76 0.47
CA PHE A 66 6.95 -3.48 0.98
C PHE A 66 5.68 -3.05 0.22
N GLY A 67 5.66 -3.24 -1.11
CA GLY A 67 4.46 -3.02 -1.92
C GLY A 67 3.29 -3.94 -1.54
N ALA A 68 3.56 -5.20 -1.20
CA ALA A 68 2.55 -6.17 -0.79
C ALA A 68 2.04 -5.98 0.65
N ILE A 69 2.92 -5.53 1.57
CA ILE A 69 2.62 -5.33 3.01
C ILE A 69 1.89 -4.02 3.29
N SER A 70 1.93 -3.07 2.35
CA SER A 70 1.33 -1.74 2.51
C SER A 70 -0.19 -1.77 2.65
N LYS A 71 -0.65 -2.06 3.87
CA LYS A 71 -2.04 -2.26 4.28
C LYS A 71 -2.69 -1.00 4.86
N ASN A 72 -1.98 0.14 4.92
CA ASN A 72 -2.61 1.42 5.23
C ASN A 72 -3.09 2.07 3.93
N ARG A 73 -4.21 1.53 3.45
CA ARG A 73 -4.60 1.46 2.04
C ARG A 73 -4.87 2.80 1.36
N CYS A 74 -5.41 3.79 2.07
CA CYS A 74 -5.60 5.13 1.51
C CYS A 74 -4.29 5.94 1.49
N LEU A 75 -3.47 5.81 2.54
CA LEU A 75 -2.26 6.62 2.72
C LEU A 75 -1.15 6.24 1.73
N LEU A 76 -0.98 4.95 1.40
CA LEU A 76 0.14 4.52 0.56
C LEU A 76 0.09 5.12 -0.85
N ILE A 77 -1.10 5.22 -1.44
CA ILE A 77 -1.23 5.74 -2.80
C ILE A 77 -1.24 7.27 -2.80
N ILE A 78 -1.83 7.87 -1.77
CA ILE A 78 -1.94 9.31 -1.61
C ILE A 78 -0.61 9.95 -1.17
N ALA A 79 0.31 9.21 -0.53
CA ALA A 79 1.57 9.73 0.02
C ALA A 79 2.55 10.30 -1.02
N THR A 80 2.31 10.11 -2.32
CA THR A 80 3.08 10.79 -3.36
C THR A 80 2.39 12.12 -3.72
N ASP A 81 3.13 13.23 -3.67
CA ASP A 81 2.62 14.60 -3.90
C ASP A 81 1.83 14.75 -5.23
N GLN A 82 2.17 13.94 -6.24
CA GLN A 82 1.50 13.96 -7.53
C GLN A 82 0.12 13.29 -7.48
N VAL A 83 -0.01 12.22 -6.68
CA VAL A 83 -1.27 11.48 -6.56
C VAL A 83 -2.22 12.19 -5.60
N SER A 84 -1.71 12.80 -4.51
CA SER A 84 -2.53 13.60 -3.60
C SER A 84 -3.23 14.76 -4.32
N LYS A 85 -2.50 15.47 -5.19
CA LYS A 85 -3.03 16.58 -5.99
C LYS A 85 -4.16 16.13 -6.90
N LYS A 86 -3.92 15.09 -7.71
CA LYS A 86 -4.92 14.55 -8.63
C LYS A 86 -6.12 13.97 -7.90
N PHE A 87 -5.91 13.30 -6.77
CA PHE A 87 -7.00 12.77 -5.96
C PHE A 87 -7.89 13.88 -5.42
N ASN A 88 -7.29 14.93 -4.84
CA ASN A 88 -8.04 16.07 -4.32
C ASN A 88 -8.79 16.79 -5.46
N GLU A 89 -8.13 17.06 -6.59
CA GLU A 89 -8.75 17.64 -7.78
C GLU A 89 -9.94 16.81 -8.30
N SER A 90 -9.77 15.49 -8.40
CA SER A 90 -10.85 14.57 -8.79
C SER A 90 -12.00 14.54 -7.77
N MET A 91 -11.77 14.83 -6.49
CA MET A 91 -12.87 15.00 -5.52
C MET A 91 -13.71 16.24 -5.86
N PHE A 92 -13.09 17.37 -6.23
CA PHE A 92 -13.82 18.57 -6.63
C PHE A 92 -14.64 18.37 -7.91
N ASN A 93 -14.10 17.59 -8.85
CA ASN A 93 -14.75 17.26 -10.11
C ASN A 93 -15.64 16.00 -10.05
N TYR A 94 -15.89 15.46 -8.85
CA TYR A 94 -16.55 14.15 -8.71
C TYR A 94 -17.95 14.08 -9.35
N LYS A 95 -18.75 15.15 -9.29
CA LYS A 95 -20.11 15.19 -9.89
C LYS A 95 -20.10 15.69 -11.35
N THR A 96 -19.03 16.32 -11.81
CA THR A 96 -18.93 16.97 -13.13
C THR A 96 -18.22 16.10 -14.16
N ASP A 97 -17.25 15.29 -13.73
CA ASP A 97 -16.45 14.43 -14.60
C ASP A 97 -16.61 12.95 -14.20
N SER A 98 -17.06 12.14 -15.16
CA SER A 98 -17.28 10.70 -14.96
C SER A 98 -15.98 9.92 -14.76
N ALA A 99 -14.86 10.40 -15.32
CA ALA A 99 -13.55 9.80 -15.09
C ALA A 99 -13.10 10.00 -13.64
N SER A 100 -13.29 11.22 -13.10
CA SER A 100 -13.07 11.54 -11.68
C SER A 100 -13.99 10.73 -10.77
N THR A 101 -15.29 10.57 -11.11
CA THR A 101 -16.20 9.67 -10.39
C THR A 101 -15.66 8.25 -10.34
N LEU A 102 -15.26 7.69 -11.49
CA LEU A 102 -14.75 6.32 -11.59
C LEU A 102 -13.45 6.15 -10.80
N TYR A 103 -12.53 7.09 -10.93
CA TYR A 103 -11.24 7.09 -10.25
C TYR A 103 -11.42 7.09 -8.73
N ILE A 104 -12.20 8.04 -8.20
CA ILE A 104 -12.45 8.13 -6.76
C ILE A 104 -13.18 6.89 -6.24
N ASN A 105 -14.19 6.39 -6.96
CA ASN A 105 -14.90 5.17 -6.55
C ASN A 105 -14.02 3.93 -6.57
N ALA A 106 -13.17 3.78 -7.59
CA ALA A 106 -12.22 2.67 -7.68
C ALA A 106 -11.22 2.70 -6.52
N MET A 107 -10.73 3.90 -6.18
CA MET A 107 -9.83 4.11 -5.06
C MET A 107 -10.52 3.80 -3.73
N GLN A 108 -11.65 4.43 -3.44
CA GLN A 108 -12.35 4.29 -2.16
C GLN A 108 -12.86 2.86 -1.92
N ASN A 109 -13.40 2.20 -2.96
CA ASN A 109 -13.82 0.79 -2.85
C ASN A 109 -12.64 -0.18 -2.80
N GLY A 110 -11.58 0.05 -3.60
CA GLY A 110 -10.42 -0.82 -3.64
C GLY A 110 -9.63 -0.79 -2.33
N PHE A 111 -9.61 0.36 -1.67
CA PHE A 111 -8.84 0.60 -0.44
C PHE A 111 -9.69 0.61 0.83
N GLU A 112 -11.01 0.49 0.70
CA GLU A 112 -11.97 0.55 1.82
C GLU A 112 -11.76 1.82 2.66
N CYS A 113 -11.71 2.97 1.99
CA CYS A 113 -11.47 4.27 2.62
C CYS A 113 -12.40 5.35 2.08
N CYS A 114 -12.48 6.48 2.80
CA CYS A 114 -13.34 7.61 2.44
C CYS A 114 -12.60 8.93 2.63
N GLY A 115 -12.50 9.70 1.55
CA GLY A 115 -11.76 10.98 1.53
C GLY A 115 -10.24 10.82 1.47
N TYR A 116 -9.53 11.94 1.51
CA TYR A 116 -8.06 12.00 1.42
C TYR A 116 -7.42 11.71 2.79
N ASN A 117 -7.85 12.46 3.80
CA ASN A 117 -7.53 12.25 5.21
C ASN A 117 -8.62 11.45 5.90
N ASP A 118 -9.87 11.87 5.67
CA ASP A 118 -11.07 11.28 6.25
C ASP A 118 -12.32 11.74 5.49
N PHE A 119 -13.48 11.18 5.86
CA PHE A 119 -14.74 11.44 5.18
C PHE A 119 -15.17 12.93 5.23
N ASN A 120 -14.68 13.74 6.17
CA ASN A 120 -15.00 15.17 6.23
C ASN A 120 -14.38 15.97 5.09
N ASP A 121 -13.41 15.42 4.36
CA ASP A 121 -12.87 16.09 3.16
C ASP A 121 -13.96 16.30 2.10
N TRP A 122 -14.99 15.45 2.07
CA TRP A 122 -16.15 15.64 1.21
C TRP A 122 -16.97 16.89 1.55
N ARG A 123 -16.91 17.39 2.79
CA ARG A 123 -17.59 18.65 3.18
C ARG A 123 -16.93 19.89 2.56
N LYS A 124 -15.69 19.75 2.07
CA LYS A 124 -14.95 20.82 1.38
C LYS A 124 -15.27 20.86 -0.12
N VAL A 125 -15.91 19.82 -0.65
CA VAL A 125 -16.29 19.72 -2.06
C VAL A 125 -17.61 20.47 -2.27
N PRO A 126 -17.66 21.55 -3.07
CA PRO A 126 -18.85 22.40 -3.22
C PRO A 126 -20.07 21.64 -3.75
N SER A 127 -19.83 20.57 -4.50
CA SER A 127 -20.85 19.75 -5.14
C SER A 127 -21.57 18.82 -4.16
N PHE A 128 -21.15 18.71 -2.89
CA PHE A 128 -21.72 17.82 -1.88
C PHE A 128 -22.36 18.59 -0.72
N ALA A 129 -23.51 18.11 -0.25
CA ALA A 129 -24.10 18.62 0.99
C ALA A 129 -23.27 18.17 2.22
N PRO A 130 -23.37 18.87 3.37
CA PRO A 130 -22.53 18.59 4.55
C PRO A 130 -22.61 17.16 5.11
N THR A 131 -23.71 16.46 4.85
CA THR A 131 -23.95 15.09 5.32
C THR A 131 -23.92 14.06 4.18
N GLU A 132 -23.69 14.50 2.95
CA GLU A 132 -23.72 13.67 1.76
C GLU A 132 -22.32 13.11 1.46
N LEU A 133 -22.25 11.81 1.22
CA LEU A 133 -21.03 11.10 0.82
C LEU A 133 -21.28 10.28 -0.45
N PRO A 134 -20.25 10.02 -1.26
CA PRO A 134 -20.38 9.06 -2.35
C PRO A 134 -20.65 7.65 -1.81
N THR A 135 -21.35 6.84 -2.58
CA THR A 135 -21.70 5.46 -2.20
C THR A 135 -20.48 4.57 -1.95
N SER A 136 -19.33 4.86 -2.56
CA SER A 136 -18.06 4.17 -2.32
C SER A 136 -17.50 4.37 -0.91
N CYS A 137 -18.00 5.34 -0.15
CA CYS A 137 -17.63 5.55 1.25
C CYS A 137 -18.42 4.68 2.25
N CYS A 138 -19.49 4.00 1.81
CA CYS A 138 -20.48 3.38 2.69
C CYS A 138 -20.64 1.88 2.44
N LYS A 139 -20.67 1.08 3.51
CA LYS A 139 -20.96 -0.36 3.44
C LYS A 139 -22.47 -0.57 3.28
N ASN A 140 -22.89 -1.15 2.15
CA ASN A 140 -24.27 -1.48 1.78
C ASN A 140 -25.23 -0.27 1.69
N SER A 141 -25.06 0.54 0.63
CA SER A 141 -26.13 1.44 0.20
C SER A 141 -27.32 0.61 -0.30
N THR A 142 -28.48 0.73 0.34
CA THR A 142 -29.75 0.25 -0.21
C THR A 142 -29.94 0.90 -1.58
N GLY A 143 -30.22 0.10 -2.61
CA GLY A 143 -30.07 0.42 -4.03
C GLY A 143 -30.96 1.54 -4.62
N THR A 144 -31.52 2.41 -3.78
CA THR A 144 -32.40 3.52 -4.17
C THR A 144 -31.74 4.89 -4.09
N THR A 145 -30.52 5.02 -3.53
CA THR A 145 -29.84 6.32 -3.37
C THR A 145 -28.46 6.37 -4.04
N LYS A 146 -28.17 7.45 -4.77
CA LYS A 146 -26.89 7.68 -5.47
C LYS A 146 -25.76 8.14 -4.54
N TYR A 147 -26.10 8.48 -3.29
CA TYR A 147 -25.24 9.03 -2.25
C TYR A 147 -25.70 8.50 -0.88
N CYS A 148 -24.82 8.46 0.11
CA CYS A 148 -25.15 8.03 1.47
C CYS A 148 -25.05 9.18 2.48
N ASP A 149 -25.89 9.15 3.52
CA ASP A 149 -25.88 10.14 4.61
C ASP A 149 -25.05 9.64 5.81
N VAL A 150 -24.11 10.46 6.28
CA VAL A 150 -23.18 10.10 7.37
C VAL A 150 -23.91 9.85 8.70
N ASN A 151 -25.02 10.53 8.95
CA ASN A 151 -25.74 10.43 10.22
C ASN A 151 -26.59 9.15 10.30
N LEU A 152 -27.04 8.64 9.15
CA LEU A 152 -27.80 7.40 9.07
C LEU A 152 -26.88 6.16 9.13
N ASN A 153 -25.63 6.31 8.66
CA ASN A 153 -24.71 5.20 8.40
C ASN A 153 -23.39 5.34 9.17
N LYS A 154 -23.40 5.93 10.37
CA LYS A 154 -22.19 6.28 11.12
C LYS A 154 -21.23 5.09 11.35
N ASP A 155 -21.76 3.91 11.62
CA ASP A 155 -21.00 2.66 11.82
C ASP A 155 -20.61 1.95 10.51
N LEU A 156 -21.10 2.44 9.37
CA LEU A 156 -20.96 1.86 8.04
C LEU A 156 -20.09 2.71 7.09
N VAL A 157 -19.67 3.92 7.51
CA VAL A 157 -18.72 4.74 6.77
C VAL A 157 -17.31 4.21 7.00
N TYR A 158 -16.53 4.06 5.93
CA TYR A 158 -15.12 3.75 6.04
C TYR A 158 -14.39 4.88 6.82
N GLN A 159 -13.97 4.58 8.05
CA GLN A 159 -13.15 5.48 8.87
C GLN A 159 -11.68 5.05 8.91
N LYS A 160 -10.80 6.01 9.20
CA LYS A 160 -9.41 5.75 9.60
C LYS A 160 -9.39 4.82 10.81
N LEU A 161 -8.79 3.65 10.66
CA LEU A 161 -8.23 2.89 11.78
C LEU A 161 -6.76 3.31 12.00
N ILE A 162 -6.52 4.61 12.24
CA ILE A 162 -5.21 5.08 12.78
C ILE A 162 -5.23 4.91 14.29
N THR A 163 -5.30 3.66 14.72
CA THR A 163 -4.96 3.28 16.10
C THR A 163 -3.98 2.12 16.12
N LEU A 164 -3.87 1.34 15.02
CA LEU A 164 -2.97 0.18 14.96
C LEU A 164 -1.51 0.50 14.62
N ILE A 165 -1.23 1.55 13.86
CA ILE A 165 0.16 1.89 13.50
C ILE A 165 0.90 2.56 14.66
N LEU A 166 0.24 3.41 15.44
CA LEU A 166 0.84 3.96 16.66
C LEU A 166 1.03 2.86 17.72
N ALA A 167 0.10 1.90 17.84
CA ALA A 167 0.24 0.75 18.74
C ALA A 167 1.42 -0.16 18.35
N SER A 168 1.58 -0.52 17.06
CA SER A 168 2.68 -1.40 16.64
C SER A 168 4.05 -0.72 16.72
N VAL A 169 4.12 0.59 16.42
CA VAL A 169 5.38 1.34 16.48
C VAL A 169 5.79 1.68 17.93
N LEU A 170 4.83 1.89 18.84
CA LEU A 170 5.13 2.13 20.26
C LEU A 170 5.47 0.85 21.04
N THR A 171 4.93 -0.32 20.67
CA THR A 171 5.25 -1.58 21.36
C THR A 171 6.66 -2.11 21.07
N ASP A 172 7.25 -1.83 19.91
CA ASP A 172 8.63 -2.23 19.61
C ASP A 172 9.67 -1.40 20.38
N LYS A 173 9.35 -0.16 20.78
CA LYS A 173 10.29 0.70 21.51
C LYS A 173 10.34 0.43 23.02
N ILE A 174 9.33 -0.24 23.59
CA ILE A 174 9.30 -0.57 25.03
C ILE A 174 9.97 -1.93 25.33
N ARG A 175 10.20 -2.79 24.33
CA ARG A 175 10.89 -4.09 24.50
C ARG A 175 12.41 -4.05 24.21
N GLY A 176 12.98 -2.85 24.04
CA GLY A 176 14.42 -2.64 23.84
C GLY A 176 15.19 -2.08 25.04
N GLU A 177 14.50 -1.79 26.15
CA GLU A 177 15.09 -1.18 27.35
C GLU A 177 14.48 -1.78 28.64
N GLN A 178 14.40 -3.11 28.75
CA GLN A 178 14.44 -3.89 30.01
C GLN A 178 14.85 -5.33 29.75
#